data_AF-A0A520CHQ9-F1
#
_entry.id   AF-A0A520CHQ9-F1
#
_cell.length_a   1.000
_cell.length_b   1.000
_cell.length_c   1.000
_cell.angle_alpha   90.00
_cell.angle_beta   90.00
_cell.angle_gamma   90.00
#
_symmetry.space_group_name_H-M   'P 1'
#
loop_
_entity.id
_entity.type
_entity.pdbx_description
1 polymer ?
#
loop_
_entity_poly.entity_id
_entity_poly.type
_entity_poly.pdbx_seq_one_letter_code
_entity_poly.pdbx_strand_id
1 'polypeptide(L)'
;MVHTLPQQDLSFNAKPKKFVVWLFVVSSTIMFGGWTSYYIVFAASKGKGHGLVLPDVFTYSTAVLLLSSLFLYLASRALRNGDKSKQQLFLWVTMALGLVFGYLQFQGWTSLYNTGAVLINNNAAISMIYIVSGFHLLHI
;
A
#
# COMPACT_ATOMS: atom_id res chain seq x y z
N MET A 1 17.64 49.84 23.30
CA MET A 1 17.91 49.21 21.99
C MET A 1 17.45 47.77 22.07
N VAL A 2 16.23 47.48 21.62
CA VAL A 2 15.69 46.11 21.64
C VAL A 2 16.12 45.45 20.33
N HIS A 3 17.01 44.46 20.44
CA HIS A 3 17.46 43.63 19.33
C HIS A 3 16.25 42.85 18.79
N THR A 4 15.65 43.32 17.69
CA THR A 4 14.68 42.54 16.93
C THR A 4 15.44 41.49 16.13
N LEU A 5 15.33 40.22 16.56
CA LEU A 5 15.84 39.09 15.79
C LEU A 5 15.25 39.13 14.37
N PRO A 6 16.05 38.82 13.32
CA PRO A 6 15.56 38.85 11.95
C PRO A 6 14.44 37.82 11.82
N GLN A 7 13.29 38.30 11.35
CA GLN A 7 12.15 37.47 10.99
C GLN A 7 12.65 36.49 9.92
N GLN A 8 12.94 35.26 10.34
CA GLN A 8 13.37 34.20 9.47
C GLN A 8 12.20 33.94 8.53
N ASP A 9 12.29 34.48 7.31
CA ASP A 9 11.40 34.21 6.20
C ASP A 9 11.37 32.68 5.99
N LEU A 10 10.41 32.05 6.68
CA LEU A 10 9.89 30.72 6.40
C LEU A 10 9.24 30.77 5.01
N SER A 11 10.06 30.98 3.98
CA SER A 11 9.70 30.58 2.64
C SER A 11 9.44 29.09 2.74
N PHE A 12 8.16 28.71 2.81
CA PHE A 12 7.70 27.33 2.79
C PHE A 12 8.11 26.76 1.44
N ASN A 13 9.38 26.38 1.32
CA ASN A 13 9.93 25.86 0.10
C ASN A 13 9.39 24.44 -0.02
N ALA A 14 8.29 24.29 -0.74
CA ALA A 14 7.65 23.00 -0.95
C ALA A 14 8.51 22.06 -1.81
N LYS A 15 9.58 22.56 -2.45
CA LYS A 15 10.51 21.79 -3.28
C LYS A 15 11.22 20.67 -2.51
N PRO A 16 11.88 20.92 -1.35
CA PRO A 16 12.47 19.85 -0.55
C PRO A 16 11.43 18.85 -0.02
N LYS A 17 10.23 19.29 0.36
CA LYS A 17 9.17 18.37 0.81
C LYS A 17 8.72 17.43 -0.32
N LYS A 18 8.57 17.95 -1.54
CA LYS A 18 8.23 17.17 -2.73
C LYS A 18 9.33 16.18 -3.10
N PHE A 19 10.60 16.56 -2.92
CA PHE A 19 11.74 15.65 -3.10
C PHE A 19 11.73 14.50 -2.09
N VAL A 20 11.47 14.77 -0.81
CA VAL A 20 11.38 13.73 0.24
C VAL A 20 10.24 12.74 -0.06
N VAL A 21 9.06 13.22 -0.49
CA VAL A 21 7.96 12.34 -0.90
C VAL A 21 8.36 11.45 -2.07
N TRP A 22 9.06 12.01 -3.07
CA TRP A 22 9.52 11.23 -4.20
C TRP A 22 10.55 10.17 -3.81
N LEU A 23 11.51 10.52 -2.94
CA LEU A 23 12.48 9.58 -2.38
C LEU A 23 11.80 8.44 -1.63
N PHE A 24 10.78 8.75 -0.81
CA PHE A 24 9.97 7.76 -0.10
C PHE A 24 9.26 6.79 -1.07
N VAL A 25 8.65 7.31 -2.14
CA VAL A 25 7.96 6.50 -3.16
C VAL A 25 8.95 5.57 -3.88
N VAL A 26 10.12 6.07 -4.29
CA VAL A 26 11.15 5.26 -4.95
C VAL A 26 11.69 4.17 -4.00
N SER A 27 11.97 4.53 -2.75
CA SER A 27 12.44 3.58 -1.74
C SER A 27 11.43 2.46 -1.48
N SER A 28 10.15 2.82 -1.33
CA SER A 28 9.05 1.85 -1.17
C SER A 28 8.96 0.92 -2.38
N THR A 29 9.07 1.46 -3.59
CA THR A 29 9.03 0.69 -4.85
C THR A 29 10.16 -0.35 -4.92
N ILE A 30 11.39 0.02 -4.54
CA ILE A 30 12.53 -0.90 -4.54
C ILE A 30 12.33 -2.01 -3.50
N MET A 31 11.83 -1.68 -2.31
CA MET A 31 11.56 -2.65 -1.24
C MET A 31 10.51 -3.70 -1.66
N PHE A 32 9.34 -3.25 -2.15
CA PHE A 32 8.30 -4.16 -2.66
C PHE A 32 8.76 -4.95 -3.89
N GLY A 33 9.56 -4.34 -4.77
CA GLY A 33 10.17 -5.00 -5.91
C GLY A 33 11.13 -6.12 -5.52
N GLY A 34 11.97 -5.90 -4.51
CA GLY A 34 12.89 -6.91 -3.97
C GLY A 34 12.15 -8.11 -3.38
N TRP A 35 11.10 -7.86 -2.59
CA TRP A 35 10.27 -8.93 -2.03
C TRP A 35 9.49 -9.72 -3.10
N THR A 36 8.98 -9.04 -4.12
CA THR A 36 8.30 -9.69 -5.25
C THR A 36 9.28 -10.54 -6.08
N SER A 37 10.49 -10.04 -6.31
CA SER A 37 11.56 -10.79 -7.00
C SER A 37 11.93 -12.08 -6.25
N TYR A 38 12.08 -12.00 -4.92
CA TYR A 38 12.31 -13.17 -4.07
C TYR A 38 11.19 -14.20 -4.24
N TYR A 39 9.92 -13.77 -4.19
CA TYR A 39 8.78 -14.65 -4.42
C TYR A 39 8.83 -15.35 -5.79
N ILE A 40 9.09 -14.61 -6.87
CA ILE A 40 9.16 -15.16 -8.24
C ILE A 40 10.28 -16.21 -8.35
N VAL A 41 11.46 -15.93 -7.82
CA VAL A 41 12.60 -16.85 -7.87
C VAL A 41 12.31 -18.14 -7.08
N PHE A 42 11.69 -18.03 -5.90
CA PHE A 42 11.31 -19.21 -5.11
C PHE A 42 10.15 -20.00 -5.73
N ALA A 43 9.20 -19.32 -6.37
CA ALA A 43 8.12 -19.95 -7.12
C ALA A 43 8.62 -20.69 -8.38
N ALA A 44 9.66 -20.16 -9.04
CA ALA A 44 10.27 -20.74 -10.23
C ALA A 44 11.24 -21.91 -9.91
N SER A 45 11.65 -22.08 -8.66
CA SER A 45 12.59 -23.14 -8.26
C SER A 45 11.92 -24.52 -8.27
N LYS A 46 12.41 -25.42 -9.15
CA LYS A 46 11.86 -26.77 -9.38
C LYS A 46 11.84 -27.60 -8.09
N GLY A 47 10.67 -28.12 -7.72
CA GLY A 47 10.47 -29.08 -6.63
C GLY A 47 9.63 -28.58 -5.44
N LYS A 48 9.29 -27.29 -5.38
CA LYS A 48 8.46 -26.69 -4.32
C LYS A 48 7.26 -25.87 -4.82
N GLY A 49 7.18 -25.63 -6.13
CA GLY A 49 6.03 -25.03 -6.81
C GLY A 49 4.86 -26.00 -6.94
N HIS A 50 4.33 -26.51 -5.85
CA HIS A 50 2.99 -27.09 -5.88
C HIS A 50 1.99 -25.94 -5.90
N GLY A 51 1.11 -25.96 -6.91
CA GLY A 51 0.21 -24.88 -7.30
C GLY A 51 -0.42 -24.18 -6.11
N LEU A 52 0.16 -23.04 -5.74
CA LEU A 52 -0.48 -22.14 -4.81
C LEU A 52 -1.67 -21.53 -5.52
N VAL A 53 -2.85 -22.08 -5.27
CA VAL A 53 -4.10 -21.45 -5.69
C VAL A 53 -4.30 -20.29 -4.72
N LEU A 54 -3.95 -19.07 -5.15
CA LEU A 54 -4.24 -17.88 -4.37
C LEU A 54 -5.76 -17.75 -4.24
N PRO A 55 -6.30 -17.54 -3.04
CA PRO A 55 -7.73 -17.32 -2.87
C PRO A 55 -8.20 -16.10 -3.65
N ASP A 56 -9.39 -16.17 -4.25
CA ASP A 56 -9.99 -15.09 -5.04
C ASP A 56 -10.11 -13.76 -4.26
N VAL A 57 -10.04 -13.82 -2.92
CA VAL A 57 -9.99 -12.67 -2.00
C VAL A 57 -8.86 -11.68 -2.37
N PHE A 58 -7.72 -12.15 -2.92
CA PHE A 58 -6.64 -11.26 -3.38
C PHE A 58 -7.02 -10.48 -4.65
N THR A 59 -7.85 -11.06 -5.51
CA THR A 59 -8.36 -10.38 -6.71
C THR A 59 -9.34 -9.27 -6.31
N TYR A 60 -10.23 -9.56 -5.35
CA TYR A 60 -11.16 -8.56 -4.82
C TYR A 60 -10.44 -7.41 -4.12
N SER A 61 -9.40 -7.69 -3.34
CA SER A 61 -8.63 -6.63 -2.65
C SER A 61 -7.90 -5.72 -3.63
N THR A 62 -7.38 -6.27 -4.73
CA THR A 62 -6.79 -5.51 -5.84
C THR A 62 -7.82 -4.61 -6.52
N ALA A 63 -9.03 -5.11 -6.76
CA ALA A 63 -10.12 -4.30 -7.33
C ALA A 63 -10.51 -3.14 -6.40
N VAL A 64 -10.60 -3.38 -5.09
CA VAL A 64 -10.88 -2.33 -4.08
C VAL A 64 -9.77 -1.27 -4.05
N LEU A 65 -8.50 -1.67 -4.16
CA LEU A 65 -7.38 -0.73 -4.26
C LEU A 65 -7.45 0.15 -5.51
N LEU A 66 -7.78 -0.45 -6.67
CA LEU A 66 -7.94 0.32 -7.91
C LEU A 66 -9.09 1.33 -7.80
N LEU A 67 -10.21 0.94 -7.19
CA LEU A 67 -11.31 1.85 -6.90
C LEU A 67 -10.87 2.96 -5.94
N SER A 68 -10.13 2.65 -4.88
CA SER A 68 -9.61 3.65 -3.94
C SER A 68 -8.69 4.67 -4.61
N SER A 69 -7.80 4.20 -5.50
CA SER A 69 -6.95 5.08 -6.30
C SER A 69 -7.75 6.03 -7.20
N LEU A 70 -8.85 5.53 -7.79
CA LEU A 70 -9.76 6.36 -8.57
C LEU A 70 -10.43 7.44 -7.70
N PHE A 71 -10.93 7.09 -6.52
CA PHE A 71 -11.53 8.05 -5.59
C PHE A 71 -10.53 9.11 -5.11
N LEU A 72 -9.26 8.75 -4.87
CA LEU A 72 -8.18 9.70 -4.57
C LEU A 72 -7.91 10.65 -5.73
N TYR A 73 -7.91 10.14 -6.96
CA TYR A 73 -7.74 10.97 -8.15
C TYR A 73 -8.91 11.97 -8.30
N LEU A 74 -10.15 11.53 -8.08
CA LEU A 74 -11.32 12.40 -8.06
C LEU A 74 -11.26 13.43 -6.93
N ALA A 75 -10.76 13.07 -5.75
CA ALA A 75 -10.53 13.99 -4.63
C ALA A 75 -9.55 15.11 -5.01
N SER A 76 -8.43 14.74 -5.66
CA SER A 76 -7.43 15.70 -6.16
C SER A 76 -8.00 16.63 -7.23
N ARG A 77 -8.85 16.11 -8.12
CA ARG A 77 -9.57 16.91 -9.13
C ARG A 77 -10.59 17.86 -8.49
N ALA A 78 -11.35 17.40 -7.49
CA ALA A 78 -12.30 18.23 -6.75
C ALA A 78 -11.60 19.37 -5.99
N LEU A 79 -10.41 19.10 -5.41
CA LEU A 79 -9.58 20.12 -4.79
C LEU A 79 -9.14 21.19 -5.79
N ARG A 80 -8.76 20.82 -7.03
CA ARG A 80 -8.41 21.79 -8.09
C ARG A 80 -9.61 22.63 -8.53
N ASN A 81 -10.83 22.10 -8.41
CA ASN A 81 -12.07 22.81 -8.74
C ASN A 81 -12.57 23.71 -7.59
N GLY A 82 -11.93 23.69 -6.41
CA GLY A 82 -12.33 24.51 -5.26
C GLY A 82 -13.47 23.93 -4.40
N ASP A 83 -14.00 22.75 -4.76
CA ASP A 83 -15.12 22.10 -4.07
C ASP A 83 -14.62 21.34 -2.82
N LYS A 84 -14.39 22.06 -1.72
CA LYS A 84 -13.91 21.49 -0.45
C LYS A 84 -14.83 20.40 0.12
N SER A 85 -16.15 20.54 -0.05
CA SER A 85 -17.12 19.55 0.45
C SER A 85 -17.00 18.20 -0.28
N LYS A 86 -16.86 18.22 -1.62
CA LYS A 86 -16.66 17.00 -2.42
C LYS A 86 -15.30 16.37 -2.15
N GLN A 87 -14.26 17.18 -1.96
CA GLN A 87 -12.93 16.68 -1.56
C GLN A 87 -12.99 15.93 -0.22
N GLN A 88 -13.64 16.51 0.80
CA GLN A 88 -13.78 15.85 2.10
C GLN A 88 -14.56 14.54 1.97
N LEU A 89 -15.65 14.53 1.20
CA LEU A 89 -16.42 13.31 0.94
C LEU A 89 -15.56 12.23 0.29
N PHE A 90 -14.80 12.56 -0.76
CA PHE A 90 -13.93 11.58 -1.44
C PHE A 90 -12.79 11.07 -0.55
N LEU A 91 -12.25 11.91 0.35
CA LEU A 91 -11.26 11.47 1.34
C LEU A 91 -11.87 10.50 2.36
N TRP A 92 -13.08 10.78 2.86
CA TRP A 92 -13.79 9.86 3.75
C TRP A 92 -14.10 8.52 3.07
N VAL A 93 -14.53 8.56 1.81
CA VAL A 93 -14.77 7.35 1.00
C VAL A 93 -13.48 6.55 0.84
N THR A 94 -12.37 7.21 0.48
CA THR A 94 -11.06 6.56 0.35
C THR A 94 -10.64 5.90 1.67
N MET A 95 -10.83 6.59 2.79
CA MET A 95 -10.51 6.05 4.12
C MET A 95 -11.36 4.81 4.46
N ALA A 96 -12.65 4.83 4.13
CA ALA A 96 -13.52 3.67 4.28
C ALA A 96 -13.08 2.49 3.38
N LEU A 97 -12.69 2.76 2.13
CA LEU A 97 -12.16 1.74 1.22
C LEU A 97 -10.85 1.14 1.74
N GLY A 98 -9.99 1.94 2.40
CA GLY A 98 -8.80 1.45 3.08
C GLY A 98 -9.10 0.46 4.22
N LEU A 99 -10.12 0.73 5.03
CA LEU A 99 -10.57 -0.19 6.07
C LEU A 99 -11.14 -1.50 5.49
N VAL A 100 -11.92 -1.40 4.40
CA VAL A 100 -12.43 -2.56 3.68
C VAL A 100 -11.29 -3.39 3.10
N PHE A 101 -10.27 -2.74 2.54
CA PHE A 101 -9.06 -3.41 2.07
C PHE A 101 -8.35 -4.16 3.21
N GLY A 102 -8.22 -3.53 4.38
CA GLY A 102 -7.65 -4.17 5.56
C GLY A 102 -8.41 -5.44 5.94
N TYR A 103 -9.75 -5.35 6.02
CA TYR A 103 -10.61 -6.51 6.32
C TYR A 103 -10.45 -7.65 5.30
N LEU A 104 -10.37 -7.32 4.01
CA LEU A 104 -10.16 -8.31 2.95
C LEU A 104 -8.81 -9.01 3.08
N GLN A 105 -7.75 -8.32 3.50
CA GLN A 105 -6.45 -8.95 3.75
C GLN A 105 -6.50 -9.91 4.94
N PHE A 106 -7.17 -9.54 6.04
CA PHE A 106 -7.39 -10.45 7.16
C PHE A 106 -8.15 -11.71 6.73
N GLN A 107 -9.22 -11.56 5.93
CA GLN A 107 -9.93 -12.71 5.37
C GLN A 107 -9.04 -13.55 4.44
N GLY A 108 -8.20 -12.91 3.63
CA GLY A 108 -7.22 -13.59 2.79
C GLY A 108 -6.27 -14.46 3.62
N TRP A 109 -5.75 -13.92 4.72
CA TRP A 109 -4.89 -14.66 5.65
C TRP A 109 -5.58 -15.85 6.31
N THR A 110 -6.84 -15.69 6.74
CA THR A 110 -7.66 -16.77 7.30
C THR A 110 -7.94 -17.85 6.25
N SER A 111 -8.25 -17.46 5.01
CA SER A 111 -8.48 -18.41 3.91
C SER A 111 -7.22 -19.18 3.54
N LEU A 112 -6.05 -18.53 3.49
CA LEU A 112 -4.77 -19.24 3.27
C LEU A 112 -4.48 -20.22 4.42
N TYR A 113 -4.71 -19.80 5.66
CA TYR A 113 -4.50 -20.65 6.84
C TYR A 113 -5.37 -21.92 6.79
N ASN A 114 -6.65 -21.77 6.43
CA ASN A 114 -7.61 -22.88 6.30
C ASN A 114 -7.27 -23.84 5.16
N THR A 115 -6.56 -23.37 4.13
CA THR A 115 -6.13 -24.19 2.98
C THR A 115 -4.85 -24.99 3.30
N GLY A 116 -4.33 -24.90 4.54
CA GLY A 116 -3.10 -25.58 4.96
C GLY A 116 -1.80 -24.85 4.54
N ALA A 117 -1.92 -23.66 3.96
CA ALA A 117 -0.82 -22.79 3.59
C ALA A 117 -0.35 -21.98 4.81
N VAL A 118 0.11 -22.68 5.86
CA VAL A 118 0.59 -22.07 7.10
C VAL A 118 1.94 -21.35 6.90
N LEU A 119 2.11 -20.25 7.65
CA LEU A 119 3.32 -19.42 7.72
C LEU A 119 4.62 -20.20 7.98
N ILE A 120 4.52 -21.35 8.66
CA ILE A 120 5.62 -22.23 9.02
C ILE A 120 5.38 -23.59 8.33
N ASN A 121 5.70 -23.68 7.06
CA ASN A 121 5.80 -24.95 6.31
C ASN A 121 7.04 -24.89 5.42
N ASN A 122 7.48 -26.03 4.86
CA ASN A 122 8.63 -26.22 3.98
C ASN A 122 8.58 -25.40 2.65
N ASN A 123 7.60 -24.50 2.50
CA ASN A 123 7.38 -23.72 1.29
C ASN A 123 7.56 -22.21 1.53
N ALA A 124 8.80 -21.73 1.36
CA ALA A 124 9.20 -20.33 1.56
C ALA A 124 8.37 -19.32 0.72
N ALA A 125 7.78 -19.75 -0.40
CA ALA A 125 6.92 -18.91 -1.23
C ALA A 125 5.63 -18.47 -0.51
N ILE A 126 5.07 -19.32 0.36
CA ILE A 126 3.83 -19.03 1.11
C ILE A 126 4.10 -17.98 2.18
N SER A 127 5.16 -18.18 2.97
CA SER A 127 5.56 -17.25 4.03
C SER A 127 5.84 -15.85 3.45
N MET A 128 6.39 -15.78 2.23
CA MET A 128 6.64 -14.51 1.56
C MET A 128 5.36 -13.73 1.23
N ILE A 129 4.29 -14.40 0.80
CA ILE A 129 3.00 -13.75 0.50
C ILE A 129 2.43 -13.07 1.76
N TYR A 130 2.52 -13.74 2.91
CA TYR A 130 2.09 -13.15 4.19
C TYR A 130 2.93 -11.94 4.59
N ILE A 131 4.26 -12.00 4.41
CA ILE A 131 5.15 -10.86 4.74
C ILE A 131 4.84 -9.67 3.82
N VAL A 132 4.73 -9.90 2.51
CA VAL A 132 4.44 -8.84 1.54
C VAL A 132 3.07 -8.22 1.80
N SER A 133 2.02 -9.04 1.96
CA SER A 133 0.65 -8.55 2.21
C SER A 133 0.52 -7.85 3.56
N GLY A 134 1.17 -8.36 4.61
CA GLY A 134 1.22 -7.74 5.93
C GLY A 134 1.91 -6.38 5.91
N PHE A 135 3.07 -6.29 5.27
CA PHE A 135 3.78 -5.02 5.15
C PHE A 135 3.04 -4.03 4.24
N HIS A 136 2.38 -4.52 3.20
CA HIS A 136 1.54 -3.70 2.33
C HIS A 136 0.34 -3.13 3.09
N LEU A 137 -0.29 -3.90 3.98
CA LEU A 137 -1.35 -3.41 4.85
C LEU A 137 -0.85 -2.38 5.86
N LEU A 138 0.37 -2.53 6.39
CA LEU A 138 0.99 -1.53 7.28
C LEU A 138 1.33 -0.23 6.54
N HIS A 139 1.70 -0.34 5.26
CA HIS A 139 2.07 0.81 4.43
C HIS A 139 0.88 1.69 4.03
N ILE A 140 -0.33 1.12 3.95
CA ILE A 140 -1.58 1.80 3.59
C ILE A 140 -2.14 2.56 4.79
#